data_AF-A7S7T8-F1
#
_entry.id   AF-A7S7T8-F1
#
_cell.length_a   1.000
_cell.length_b   1.000
_cell.length_c   1.000
_cell.angle_alpha   90.00
_cell.angle_beta   90.00
_cell.angle_gamma   90.00
#
_symmetry.space_group_name_H-M   'P 1'
#
loop_
_entity.id
_entity.type
_entity.pdbx_description
1 polymer ?
#
loop_
_entity_poly.entity_id
_entity_poly.type
_entity_poly.pdbx_seq_one_letter_code
_entity_poly.pdbx_strand_id
1 'polypeptide(L)'
;QVFHRITCQSIGESPDTRFSTFINEILPDFQGPMMGHTAIFVPSYFDFVRLRNHFRRNEIPFAQISEYRLRGIKNIIFYELPHYAHFYPEILNFLDTGSNNQSASSSPITCTILYTKYDSHRLSGIVGPQRCQHMMSSKKSVHMFITGDKTT
;
A
#
# COMPACT_ATOMS: atom_id res chain seq x y z
N GLN A 1 5.68 0.05 -8.48
CA GLN A 1 4.44 -0.31 -7.76
C GLN A 1 4.43 -1.82 -7.57
N VAL A 2 4.21 -2.30 -6.36
CA VAL A 2 4.21 -3.73 -6.01
C VAL A 2 2.86 -4.08 -5.41
N PHE A 3 2.19 -5.09 -5.95
CA PHE A 3 0.89 -5.56 -5.49
C PHE A 3 1.07 -6.94 -4.86
N HIS A 4 0.65 -7.08 -3.61
CA HIS A 4 0.67 -8.33 -2.86
C HIS A 4 -0.76 -8.83 -2.69
N ARG A 5 -1.03 -9.99 -3.30
CA ARG A 5 -2.26 -10.74 -3.13
C ARG A 5 -2.20 -11.57 -1.86
N ILE A 6 -3.13 -11.31 -0.97
CA ILE A 6 -3.34 -12.09 0.24
C ILE A 6 -4.38 -13.18 -0.06
N THR A 7 -4.01 -14.43 0.20
CA THR A 7 -4.88 -15.59 0.01
C THR A 7 -5.73 -15.82 1.26
N CYS A 8 -7.02 -15.52 1.17
CA CYS A 8 -7.99 -15.75 2.24
C CYS A 8 -9.00 -16.82 1.82
N GLN A 9 -9.41 -17.68 2.76
CA GLN A 9 -10.39 -18.73 2.47
C GLN A 9 -11.81 -18.14 2.39
N SER A 10 -12.13 -17.25 3.33
CA SER A 10 -13.41 -16.57 3.45
C SER A 10 -13.27 -15.06 3.56
N ILE A 11 -14.39 -14.34 3.36
CA ILE A 11 -14.43 -12.88 3.55
C ILE A 11 -14.26 -12.49 5.02
N GLY A 12 -14.76 -13.32 5.96
CA GLY A 12 -14.70 -13.05 7.40
C GLY A 12 -13.29 -13.18 7.97
N GLU A 13 -12.47 -14.08 7.43
CA GLU A 13 -11.07 -14.28 7.83
C GLU A 13 -10.13 -13.22 7.25
N SER A 14 -10.56 -12.56 6.16
CA SER A 14 -9.73 -11.61 5.39
C SER A 14 -9.01 -10.55 6.23
N PRO A 15 -9.65 -9.88 7.21
CA PRO A 15 -8.97 -8.89 8.05
C PRO A 15 -7.86 -9.50 8.91
N ASP A 16 -8.06 -10.71 9.44
CA ASP A 16 -7.08 -11.38 10.30
C ASP A 16 -5.89 -11.90 9.50
N THR A 17 -6.15 -12.55 8.36
CA THR A 17 -5.09 -12.99 7.45
C THR A 17 -4.27 -11.80 6.96
N ARG A 18 -4.93 -10.71 6.57
CA ARG A 18 -4.26 -9.48 6.12
C ARG A 18 -3.40 -8.86 7.23
N PHE A 19 -3.90 -8.81 8.45
CA PHE A 19 -3.12 -8.33 9.59
C PHE A 19 -1.88 -9.20 9.82
N SER A 20 -2.02 -10.54 9.87
CA SER A 20 -0.87 -11.42 10.04
C SER A 20 0.15 -11.32 8.91
N THR A 21 -0.31 -11.30 7.65
CA THR A 21 0.57 -11.15 6.49
C THR A 21 1.29 -9.81 6.50
N PHE A 22 0.59 -8.71 6.83
CA PHE A 22 1.23 -7.41 6.92
C PHE A 22 2.33 -7.38 7.99
N ILE A 23 2.07 -7.89 9.19
CA ILE A 23 3.06 -7.89 10.28
C ILE A 23 4.25 -8.80 9.98
N ASN A 24 4.01 -9.98 9.40
CA ASN A 24 5.04 -11.01 9.26
C ASN A 24 5.85 -10.88 7.97
N GLU A 25 5.24 -10.39 6.88
CA GLU A 25 5.85 -10.42 5.55
C GLU A 25 6.15 -9.01 5.01
N ILE A 26 5.32 -8.02 5.32
CA ILE A 26 5.42 -6.69 4.69
C ILE A 26 6.16 -5.72 5.59
N LEU A 27 5.72 -5.56 6.84
CA LEU A 27 6.26 -4.61 7.79
C LEU A 27 7.78 -4.74 8.01
N PRO A 28 8.38 -5.94 8.11
CA PRO A 28 9.82 -6.08 8.35
C PRO A 28 10.68 -5.41 7.28
N ASP A 29 10.23 -5.41 6.02
CA ASP A 29 10.93 -4.76 4.90
C ASP A 29 11.02 -3.24 5.07
N PHE A 30 10.14 -2.65 5.90
CA PHE A 30 10.07 -1.21 6.16
C PHE A 30 10.58 -0.83 7.57
N GLN A 31 11.17 -1.75 8.32
CA GLN A 31 11.64 -1.51 9.70
C GLN A 31 13.16 -1.23 9.82
N GLY A 32 13.83 -0.90 8.71
CA GLY A 32 15.26 -0.56 8.70
C GLY A 32 15.60 0.92 8.92
N PRO A 33 16.85 1.27 9.31
CA PRO A 33 17.32 2.66 9.43
C PRO A 33 17.21 3.47 8.12
N MET A 34 17.21 2.77 6.99
CA MET A 34 17.07 3.33 5.63
C MET A 34 15.61 3.38 5.15
N MET A 35 14.67 2.86 5.93
CA MET A 35 13.23 2.76 5.61
C MET A 35 12.38 3.81 6.36
N GLY A 36 13.02 4.90 6.80
CA GLY A 36 12.30 6.10 7.21
C GLY A 36 11.41 6.64 6.08
N HIS A 37 10.46 7.51 6.42
CA HIS A 37 9.56 8.14 5.46
C HIS A 37 8.53 7.20 4.80
N THR A 38 8.04 6.21 5.56
CA THR A 38 7.00 5.29 5.11
C THR A 38 5.65 5.69 5.70
N ALA A 39 4.62 5.79 4.87
CA ALA A 39 3.24 5.97 5.32
C ALA A 39 2.39 4.74 4.99
N ILE A 40 1.49 4.41 5.90
CA ILE A 40 0.54 3.31 5.73
C ILE A 40 -0.85 3.93 5.59
N PHE A 41 -1.47 3.74 4.43
CA PHE A 41 -2.85 4.10 4.18
C PHE A 41 -3.76 2.97 4.66
N VAL A 42 -4.65 3.28 5.61
CA VAL A 42 -5.56 2.30 6.22
C VAL A 42 -7.00 2.83 6.14
N PRO A 43 -7.83 2.31 5.21
CA PRO A 43 -9.20 2.81 5.04
C PRO A 43 -10.17 2.30 6.12
N SER A 44 -9.87 1.17 6.76
CA SER A 44 -10.68 0.58 7.83
C SER A 44 -10.25 1.08 9.21
N TYR A 45 -11.17 1.70 9.96
CA TYR A 45 -10.88 2.16 11.32
C TYR A 45 -10.49 1.01 12.25
N PHE A 46 -11.14 -0.16 12.11
CA PHE A 46 -10.82 -1.33 12.92
C PHE A 46 -9.38 -1.79 12.69
N ASP A 47 -8.94 -1.86 11.44
CA ASP A 47 -7.56 -2.23 11.12
C ASP A 47 -6.56 -1.15 11.56
N PHE A 48 -6.93 0.12 11.46
CA PHE A 48 -6.12 1.22 11.99
C PHE A 48 -5.88 1.05 13.50
N VAL A 49 -6.92 0.77 14.28
CA VAL A 49 -6.80 0.54 15.72
C VAL A 49 -5.92 -0.68 16.01
N ARG A 50 -6.08 -1.77 15.25
CA ARG A 50 -5.26 -2.98 15.39
C ARG A 50 -3.78 -2.69 15.13
N LEU A 51 -3.45 -2.04 14.03
CA LEU A 51 -2.09 -1.66 13.66
C LEU A 51 -1.48 -0.71 14.70
N ARG A 52 -2.21 0.34 15.08
CA ARG A 52 -1.77 1.30 16.12
C ARG A 52 -1.45 0.61 17.43
N ASN A 53 -2.34 -0.28 17.88
CA ASN A 53 -2.14 -1.02 19.13
C ASN A 53 -0.95 -1.97 19.04
N HIS A 54 -0.74 -2.62 17.89
CA HIS A 54 0.44 -3.45 17.65
C HIS A 54 1.73 -2.63 17.68
N PHE A 55 1.77 -1.49 16.98
CA PHE A 55 2.96 -0.62 16.94
C PHE A 55 3.31 -0.09 18.33
N ARG A 56 2.31 0.36 19.09
CA ARG A 56 2.51 0.79 20.48
C ARG A 56 3.02 -0.32 21.38
N ARG A 57 2.51 -1.55 21.25
CA ARG A 57 2.92 -2.70 22.09
C ARG A 57 4.34 -3.19 21.79
N ASN A 58 4.76 -3.10 20.53
CA ASN A 58 6.09 -3.54 20.08
C ASN A 58 7.08 -2.37 19.97
N GLU A 59 6.76 -1.22 20.56
CA GLU A 59 7.61 -0.02 20.61
C GLU A 59 8.10 0.46 19.23
N ILE A 60 7.29 0.22 18.19
CA ILE A 60 7.57 0.68 16.83
C ILE A 60 7.24 2.18 16.78
N PRO A 61 8.20 3.06 16.43
CA PRO A 61 7.94 4.49 16.33
C PRO A 61 6.95 4.80 15.22
N PHE A 62 5.88 5.53 15.53
CA PHE A 62 4.91 5.97 14.53
C PHE A 62 4.32 7.33 14.89
N ALA A 63 3.85 8.05 13.87
CA ALA A 63 3.06 9.26 14.02
C ALA A 63 1.74 9.10 13.28
N GLN A 64 0.67 9.67 13.84
CA GLN A 64 -0.62 9.72 13.15
C GLN A 64 -0.65 10.96 12.27
N ILE A 65 -1.07 10.78 11.03
CA ILE A 65 -1.21 11.87 10.06
C ILE A 65 -2.70 12.09 9.86
N SER A 66 -3.20 13.24 10.34
CA SER A 66 -4.49 13.79 9.94
C SER A 66 -4.20 14.88 8.91
N GLU A 67 -4.83 14.82 7.73
CA GLU A 67 -4.57 15.65 6.53
C GLU A 67 -3.54 15.06 5.54
N TYR A 68 -3.76 15.29 4.24
CA TYR A 68 -2.92 14.81 3.13
C TYR A 68 -1.54 15.48 3.04
N ARG A 69 -0.95 15.86 4.18
CA ARG A 69 0.36 16.50 4.26
C ARG A 69 1.46 15.45 4.17
N LEU A 70 1.52 14.76 3.03
CA LEU A 70 2.41 13.63 2.78
C LEU A 70 3.85 14.06 2.42
N ARG A 71 4.31 15.21 2.94
CA ARG A 71 5.60 15.79 2.58
C ARG A 71 6.74 14.93 3.10
N GLY A 72 7.68 14.62 2.21
CA GLY A 72 8.87 13.85 2.53
C GLY A 72 8.64 12.35 2.68
N ILE A 73 7.44 11.83 2.40
CA ILE A 73 7.18 10.38 2.34
C ILE A 73 7.74 9.82 1.04
N LYS A 74 8.51 8.73 1.15
CA LYS A 74 9.13 8.04 0.01
C LYS A 74 8.48 6.70 -0.28
N ASN A 75 7.86 6.08 0.72
CA ASN A 75 7.20 4.78 0.58
C ASN A 75 5.76 4.91 1.05
N ILE A 76 4.81 4.46 0.24
CA ILE A 76 3.42 4.32 0.66
C ILE A 76 3.00 2.84 0.63
N ILE A 77 2.37 2.40 1.70
CA ILE A 77 1.75 1.08 1.80
C ILE A 77 0.25 1.26 1.89
N PHE A 78 -0.46 0.83 0.85
CA PHE A 78 -1.91 0.68 0.89
C PHE A 78 -2.23 -0.63 1.59
N TYR A 79 -2.58 -0.54 2.88
CA TYR A 79 -2.99 -1.71 3.67
C TYR A 79 -4.26 -2.35 3.10
N GLU A 80 -5.12 -1.53 2.51
CA GLU A 80 -6.24 -1.95 1.67
C GLU A 80 -6.44 -0.91 0.56
N LEU A 81 -7.00 -1.34 -0.58
CA LEU A 81 -7.31 -0.47 -1.69
C LEU A 81 -8.30 0.64 -1.26
N PRO A 82 -8.11 1.90 -1.71
CA PRO A 82 -9.09 2.95 -1.53
C PRO A 82 -10.49 2.51 -2.01
N HIS A 83 -11.53 2.92 -1.29
CA HIS A 83 -12.92 2.62 -1.65
C HIS A 83 -13.27 3.13 -3.06
N TYR A 84 -12.73 4.29 -3.42
CA TYR A 84 -12.90 4.88 -4.74
C TYR A 84 -11.55 5.01 -5.45
N ALA A 85 -11.49 4.51 -6.68
CA ALA A 85 -10.25 4.43 -7.44
C ALA A 85 -9.63 5.79 -7.76
N HIS A 86 -10.42 6.87 -7.88
CA HIS A 86 -9.91 8.21 -8.19
C HIS A 86 -9.02 8.79 -7.08
N PHE A 87 -9.19 8.35 -5.82
CA PHE A 87 -8.29 8.77 -4.74
C PHE A 87 -6.89 8.19 -4.86
N TYR A 88 -6.73 7.06 -5.55
CA TYR A 88 -5.42 6.43 -5.73
C TYR A 88 -4.41 7.35 -6.42
N PRO A 89 -4.67 7.90 -7.64
CA PRO A 89 -3.76 8.83 -8.28
C PRO A 89 -3.60 10.14 -7.48
N GLU A 90 -4.64 10.63 -6.80
CA GLU A 90 -4.52 11.82 -5.94
C GLU A 90 -3.50 11.60 -4.82
N ILE A 91 -3.59 10.48 -4.10
CA ILE A 91 -2.64 10.11 -3.05
C ILE A 91 -1.22 10.00 -3.61
N LEU A 92 -1.04 9.39 -4.78
CA LEU A 92 0.28 9.30 -5.42
C LEU A 92 0.83 10.68 -5.81
N ASN A 93 0.00 11.56 -6.35
CA ASN A 93 0.39 12.93 -6.72
C ASN A 93 0.81 13.76 -5.50
N PHE A 94 0.17 13.54 -4.34
CA PHE A 94 0.55 14.19 -3.09
C PHE A 94 1.94 13.76 -2.58
N LEU A 95 2.37 12.52 -2.87
CA LEU A 95 3.71 12.04 -2.54
C LEU A 95 4.78 12.72 -3.42
N ASP A 96 4.50 12.88 -4.71
CA ASP A 96 5.44 13.45 -5.68
C ASP A 96 5.64 14.96 -5.46
N THR A 97 4.55 15.68 -5.19
CA THR A 97 4.57 17.14 -4.96
C THR A 97 5.42 17.53 -3.74
N GLY A 98 5.58 16.64 -2.76
CA GLY A 98 6.42 16.86 -1.57
C GLY A 98 7.93 16.88 -1.85
N SER A 99 8.38 16.37 -3.00
CA SER A 99 9.79 16.29 -3.39
C SER A 99 10.28 17.45 -4.26
N ASN A 100 9.39 18.38 -4.65
CA ASN A 100 9.70 19.46 -5.62
C ASN A 100 10.62 20.59 -5.09
N ASN A 101 11.25 20.44 -3.93
CA ASN A 101 12.32 21.34 -3.49
C ASN A 101 13.69 20.79 -3.92
N GLN A 102 14.08 21.13 -5.15
CA GLN A 102 15.45 21.22 -5.69
C GLN A 102 16.55 20.47 -4.90
N SER A 103 16.77 19.20 -5.21
CA SER A 103 18.11 18.59 -5.18
C SER A 103 18.07 17.19 -5.82
N ALA A 104 19.04 16.95 -6.71
CA ALA A 104 19.08 15.87 -7.70
C ALA A 104 19.43 14.49 -7.10
N SER A 105 18.63 14.01 -6.15
CA SER A 105 18.70 12.62 -5.66
C SER A 105 17.35 12.09 -5.16
N SER A 106 16.26 12.33 -5.92
CA SER A 106 14.95 11.78 -5.55
C SER A 106 14.96 10.26 -5.71
N SER A 107 15.19 9.54 -4.62
CA SER A 107 14.95 8.09 -4.55
C SER A 107 13.55 7.81 -5.11
N PRO A 108 13.36 6.77 -5.94
CA PRO A 108 12.07 6.48 -6.55
C PRO A 108 11.02 6.26 -5.46
N ILE A 109 9.86 6.89 -5.59
CA ILE A 109 8.72 6.65 -4.69
C ILE A 109 8.28 5.21 -4.87
N THR A 110 8.21 4.46 -3.77
CA THR A 110 7.69 3.09 -3.79
C THR A 110 6.25 3.07 -3.33
N CYS A 111 5.45 2.22 -3.98
CA CYS A 111 4.06 2.01 -3.65
C CYS A 111 3.84 0.52 -3.54
N THR A 112 3.41 0.08 -2.36
CA THR A 112 3.09 -1.31 -2.03
C THR A 112 1.60 -1.40 -1.73
N ILE A 113 0.90 -2.32 -2.38
CA ILE A 113 -0.56 -2.46 -2.28
C ILE A 113 -0.88 -3.86 -1.81
N LEU A 114 -1.69 -3.99 -0.77
CA LEU A 114 -2.25 -5.26 -0.34
C LEU A 114 -3.66 -5.40 -0.86
N TYR A 115 -4.00 -6.57 -1.41
CA TYR A 115 -5.34 -6.86 -1.90
C TYR A 115 -5.69 -8.33 -1.75
N THR A 116 -6.98 -8.63 -1.73
CA THR A 116 -7.51 -10.00 -1.68
C THR A 116 -8.30 -10.31 -2.94
N LYS A 117 -8.68 -11.58 -3.13
CA LYS A 117 -9.57 -11.99 -4.24
C LYS A 117 -10.94 -11.28 -4.22
N TYR A 118 -11.34 -10.75 -3.07
CA TYR A 118 -12.62 -10.05 -2.88
C TYR A 118 -12.56 -8.58 -3.28
N ASP A 119 -11.37 -8.02 -3.46
CA ASP A 119 -11.18 -6.62 -3.83
C ASP A 119 -11.12 -6.40 -5.35
N SER A 120 -11.54 -7.40 -6.14
CA SER A 120 -11.39 -7.41 -7.61
C SER A 120 -12.00 -6.18 -8.28
N HIS A 121 -13.15 -5.72 -7.82
CA HIS A 121 -13.80 -4.52 -8.36
C HIS A 121 -12.99 -3.24 -8.10
N ARG A 122 -12.48 -3.07 -6.87
CA ARG A 122 -11.64 -1.92 -6.48
C ARG A 122 -10.30 -1.97 -7.20
N LEU A 123 -9.70 -3.15 -7.30
CA LEU A 123 -8.46 -3.36 -8.03
C LEU A 123 -8.62 -3.00 -9.51
N SER A 124 -9.70 -3.45 -10.15
CA SER A 124 -10.00 -3.12 -11.54
C SER A 124 -10.10 -1.61 -11.78
N GLY A 125 -10.60 -0.84 -10.81
CA GLY A 125 -10.63 0.61 -10.91
C GLY A 125 -9.25 1.26 -10.90
N ILE A 126 -8.26 0.64 -10.25
CA ILE A 126 -6.90 1.18 -10.10
C ILE A 126 -5.96 0.70 -11.22
N VAL A 127 -5.97 -0.60 -11.53
CA VAL A 127 -5.05 -1.18 -12.53
C VAL A 127 -5.67 -1.32 -13.92
N GLY A 128 -6.98 -1.14 -14.04
CA GLY A 128 -7.75 -1.41 -15.25
C GLY A 128 -8.22 -2.88 -15.37
N PRO A 129 -9.22 -3.15 -16.21
CA PRO A 129 -9.89 -4.47 -16.27
C PRO A 129 -8.96 -5.59 -16.75
N GLN A 130 -8.17 -5.35 -17.80
CA GLN A 130 -7.28 -6.36 -18.39
C GLN A 130 -6.20 -6.81 -17.40
N ARG A 131 -5.54 -5.85 -16.73
CA ARG A 131 -4.50 -6.14 -15.73
C ARG A 131 -5.09 -6.80 -14.49
N CYS A 132 -6.27 -6.35 -14.06
CA CYS A 132 -6.98 -6.97 -12.94
C CYS A 132 -7.27 -8.45 -13.23
N GLN A 133 -7.79 -8.76 -14.42
CA GLN A 133 -8.04 -10.15 -14.82
C GLN A 133 -6.76 -11.00 -14.79
N HIS A 134 -5.64 -10.46 -15.28
CA HIS A 134 -4.34 -11.14 -15.21
C HIS A 134 -3.88 -11.38 -13.76
N MET A 135 -4.01 -10.38 -12.88
CA MET A 135 -3.64 -10.49 -11.47
C MET A 135 -4.55 -11.47 -10.70
N MET A 136 -5.83 -11.57 -11.06
CA MET A 136 -6.76 -12.53 -10.46
C MET A 136 -6.46 -13.97 -10.88
N SER A 137 -6.15 -14.20 -12.16
CA SER A 137 -5.90 -15.55 -12.70
C SER A 137 -4.48 -16.06 -12.43
N SER A 138 -3.53 -15.15 -12.16
CA SER A 138 -2.14 -15.51 -11.90
C SER A 138 -1.99 -16.41 -10.68
N LYS A 139 -1.07 -17.38 -10.74
CA LYS A 139 -0.69 -18.21 -9.58
C LYS A 139 0.21 -17.45 -8.59
N LYS A 140 0.92 -16.42 -9.06
CA LYS A 140 1.83 -15.62 -8.23
C LYS A 140 1.02 -14.72 -7.27
N SER A 141 1.51 -14.59 -6.04
CA SER A 141 0.95 -13.67 -5.04
C SER A 141 1.50 -12.25 -5.19
N VAL A 142 2.64 -12.05 -5.86
CA VAL A 142 3.24 -10.72 -6.02
C VAL A 142 3.27 -10.32 -7.49
N HIS A 143 2.82 -9.11 -7.79
CA HIS A 143 2.82 -8.50 -9.13
C HIS A 143 3.51 -7.14 -9.07
N MET A 144 4.58 -6.98 -9.84
CA MET A 144 5.35 -5.74 -9.88
C MET A 144 5.11 -5.02 -11.21
N PHE A 145 4.87 -3.71 -11.13
CA PHE A 145 4.75 -2.82 -12.28
C PHE A 145 5.70 -1.63 -12.11
N ILE A 146 6.49 -1.37 -13.15
CA ILE A 146 7.38 -0.21 -13.20
C ILE A 146 6.63 0.91 -13.91
N THR A 147 6.50 2.06 -13.26
CA THR A 147 5.88 3.25 -13.86
C THR A 147 6.85 3.81 -14.90
N GLY A 148 6.60 3.57 -16.18
CA GLY A 148 7.48 3.99 -17.29
C GLY A 148 7.22 3.26 -18.61
N ASP A 149 6.73 2.01 -18.55
CA ASP A 149 6.32 1.29 -19.76
C ASP A 149 4.94 1.76 -20.21
N LYS A 150 4.93 2.70 -21.15
CA LYS A 150 3.77 2.94 -22.01
C LYS A 150 3.56 1.67 -22.83
N THR A 151 2.78 0.73 -22.31
CA THR A 151 2.22 -0.35 -23.12
C THR A 151 1.05 0.24 -23.91
N THR A 152 1.40 0.85 -25.04
CA THR A 152 0.56 0.93 -26.24
C THR A 152 0.07 -0.45 -26.66
#